data_AF-A0A125Q6X3-F1
#
_entry.id   AF-A0A125Q6X3-F1
#
_cell.length_a   1.000
_cell.length_b   1.000
_cell.length_c   1.000
_cell.angle_alpha   90.00
_cell.angle_beta   90.00
_cell.angle_gamma   90.00
#
_symmetry.space_group_name_H-M   'P 1'
#
loop_
_entity.id
_entity.type
_entity.pdbx_description
1 polymer ?
#
loop_
_entity_poly.entity_id
_entity_poly.type
_entity_poly.pdbx_seq_one_letter_code
_entity_poly.pdbx_strand_id
1 'polypeptide(L)' 'MDLRETFATNLRRLRNARGWSQDELALEAEISRSYLSQLEKGVYYVSIKVIGRLADKLDVEPDEFLRRAAKRGRAK' A
#
# COMPACT_ATOMS: atom_id res chain seq x y z
N MET A 1 14.25 -2.28 -6.55
CA MET A 1 12.98 -2.31 -5.80
C MET A 1 12.16 -3.47 -6.33
N ASP A 2 12.00 -4.47 -5.48
CA ASP A 2 11.04 -5.56 -5.67
C ASP A 2 9.61 -4.97 -5.77
N LEU A 3 8.69 -5.65 -6.48
CA LEU A 3 7.28 -5.24 -6.54
C LEU A 3 6.65 -5.20 -5.15
N ARG A 4 7.05 -6.12 -4.27
CA ARG A 4 6.62 -6.13 -2.86
C ARG A 4 7.06 -4.88 -2.11
N GLU A 5 8.30 -4.43 -2.30
CA GLU A 5 8.80 -3.18 -1.69
C GLU A 5 8.09 -1.95 -2.26
N THR A 6 7.77 -1.97 -3.56
CA THR A 6 6.99 -0.91 -4.22
C THR A 6 5.59 -0.83 -3.61
N PHE A 7 4.91 -1.98 -3.49
CA PHE A 7 3.62 -2.11 -2.84
C PHE A 7 3.64 -1.59 -1.40
N ALA A 8 4.59 -2.07 -0.58
CA ALA A 8 4.73 -1.69 0.82
C ALA A 8 4.91 -0.18 1.00
N THR A 9 5.77 0.42 0.17
CA THR A 9 6.05 1.87 0.18
C THR A 9 4.81 2.67 -0.18
N ASN A 10 4.11 2.27 -1.24
CA ASN A 10 2.91 2.97 -1.69
C ASN A 10 1.73 2.78 -0.73
N LEU A 11 1.53 1.59 -0.17
CA LEU A 11 0.50 1.34 0.84
C LEU A 11 0.67 2.29 2.03
N ARG A 12 1.89 2.40 2.57
CA ARG A 12 2.18 3.31 3.68
C ARG A 12 1.97 4.78 3.30
N ARG A 13 2.39 5.17 2.09
CA ARG A 13 2.19 6.52 1.55
C ARG A 13 0.71 6.88 1.46
N LEU A 14 -0.09 6.00 0.85
CA LEU A 14 -1.51 6.19 0.62
C LEU A 14 -2.29 6.21 1.94
N ARG A 15 -1.98 5.28 2.87
CA ARG A 15 -2.56 5.29 4.22
C ARG A 15 -2.29 6.62 4.94
N ASN A 16 -1.04 7.08 4.94
CA ASN A 16 -0.67 8.34 5.57
C ASN A 16 -1.35 9.55 4.89
N ALA A 17 -1.51 9.53 3.57
CA ALA A 17 -2.22 10.59 2.84
C ALA A 17 -3.71 10.66 3.21
N ARG A 18 -4.32 9.51 3.52
CA ARG A 18 -5.69 9.43 4.06
C ARG A 18 -5.79 9.84 5.55
N GLY A 19 -4.65 9.99 6.23
CA GLY A 19 -4.58 10.34 7.66
C GLY A 19 -4.87 9.19 8.61
N TRP A 20 -4.87 7.93 8.13
CA TRP A 20 -5.21 6.77 8.94
C TRP A 20 -4.00 6.13 9.62
N SER A 21 -4.19 5.63 10.83
CA SER A 21 -3.31 4.69 11.50
C SER A 21 -3.39 3.28 10.87
N GLN A 22 -2.45 2.41 11.23
CA GLN A 22 -2.51 1.00 10.81
C GLN A 22 -3.76 0.31 11.36
N ASP A 23 -4.17 0.63 12.59
CA ASP A 23 -5.35 0.03 13.21
C ASP A 23 -6.64 0.43 12.47
N GLU A 24 -6.78 1.70 12.09
CA GLU A 24 -7.93 2.19 11.31
C GLU A 24 -8.01 1.52 9.93
N LEU A 25 -6.91 1.53 9.15
CA LEU A 25 -6.94 0.89 7.82
C LEU A 25 -7.17 -0.63 7.93
N ALA A 26 -6.60 -1.29 8.93
CA ALA A 26 -6.78 -2.73 9.11
C ALA A 26 -8.23 -3.07 9.41
N LEU A 27 -8.89 -2.29 10.28
CA LEU A 27 -10.30 -2.41 10.59
C LEU A 27 -11.16 -2.22 9.33
N GLU A 28 -10.95 -1.11 8.62
CA GLU A 28 -11.72 -0.76 7.43
C GLU A 28 -11.55 -1.75 6.27
N ALA A 29 -10.34 -2.28 6.08
CA ALA A 29 -10.04 -3.27 5.05
C ALA A 29 -10.31 -4.72 5.49
N GLU A 30 -10.85 -4.93 6.68
CA GLU A 30 -11.15 -6.25 7.27
C GLU A 30 -9.94 -7.20 7.22
N ILE A 31 -8.79 -6.70 7.68
CA ILE A 31 -7.56 -7.47 7.86
C ILE A 31 -7.00 -7.27 9.25
N SER A 32 -6.11 -8.16 9.69
CA SER A 32 -5.44 -7.94 10.98
C SER A 32 -4.43 -6.79 10.87
N ARG A 33 -4.35 -5.98 11.92
CA ARG A 33 -3.31 -4.94 12.07
C ARG A 33 -1.90 -5.52 11.92
N SER A 34 -1.66 -6.72 12.46
CA SER A 34 -0.38 -7.42 12.30
C SER A 34 -0.08 -7.71 10.83
N TYR A 35 -1.05 -8.21 10.07
CA TYR A 35 -0.89 -8.44 8.63
C TYR A 35 -0.63 -7.14 7.89
N LEU A 36 -1.39 -6.07 8.15
CA LEU A 36 -1.14 -4.76 7.55
C LEU A 36 0.28 -4.25 7.84
N SER A 37 0.74 -4.39 9.09
CA SER A 37 2.10 -4.01 9.47
C SER A 37 3.17 -4.77 8.69
N GLN A 38 2.97 -6.08 8.47
CA GLN A 38 3.86 -6.91 7.67
C GLN A 38 3.82 -6.55 6.18
N LEU A 39 2.65 -6.15 5.66
CA LEU A 39 2.52 -5.64 4.30
C LEU A 39 3.29 -4.32 4.13
N GLU A 40 3.18 -3.37 5.05
CA GLU A 40 3.93 -2.09 4.98
C GLU A 40 5.43 -2.25 5.19
N LYS A 41 5.87 -3.35 5.81
CA LYS A 41 7.29 -3.73 5.90
C LYS A 41 7.77 -4.51 4.67
N GLY A 42 6.88 -4.86 3.76
CA GLY A 42 7.19 -5.68 2.60
C GLY A 42 7.61 -7.10 2.98
N VAL A 43 7.12 -7.66 4.08
CA VAL A 43 7.46 -9.04 4.50
C VAL A 43 6.65 -10.06 3.71
N TYR A 44 5.36 -9.81 3.50
CA TYR A 44 4.45 -10.72 2.81
C TYR A 44 4.06 -10.28 1.41
N TYR A 45 3.69 -11.26 0.60
CA TYR A 45 2.95 -11.04 -0.64
C TYR A 45 1.49 -10.75 -0.32
N VAL A 46 0.95 -9.72 -0.96
CA VAL A 46 -0.46 -9.34 -0.87
C VAL A 46 -1.26 -10.11 -1.92
N SER A 47 -2.47 -10.54 -1.57
CA SER A 47 -3.38 -11.14 -2.55
C SER A 47 -4.15 -10.06 -3.31
N ILE A 48 -4.56 -10.35 -4.55
CA ILE A 48 -5.37 -9.43 -5.36
C ILE A 48 -6.66 -9.01 -4.64
N LYS A 49 -7.29 -9.93 -3.89
CA LYS A 49 -8.47 -9.64 -3.06
C LYS A 49 -8.17 -8.57 -2.00
N VAL A 50 -7.00 -8.63 -1.34
CA VAL A 50 -6.60 -7.63 -0.34
C VAL A 50 -6.26 -6.31 -1.02
N ILE A 51 -5.65 -6.32 -2.20
CA ILE A 51 -5.40 -5.10 -2.98
C ILE A 51 -6.71 -4.36 -3.25
N GLY A 52 -7.74 -5.06 -3.75
CA GLY A 52 -9.06 -4.46 -4.00
C GLY A 52 -9.65 -3.80 -2.76
N ARG A 53 -9.69 -4.53 -1.63
CA ARG A 53 -10.20 -3.96 -0.36
C ARG A 53 -9.41 -2.73 0.10
N LEU A 54 -8.08 -2.74 -0.01
CA LEU A 54 -7.26 -1.59 0.35
C LEU A 54 -7.50 -0.41 -0.58
N ALA A 55 -7.64 -0.66 -1.88
CA ALA A 55 -7.96 0.35 -2.90
C ALA A 55 -9.29 1.04 -2.59
N ASP A 56 -10.34 0.25 -2.38
CA ASP A 56 -11.69 0.74 -2.08
C ASP A 56 -11.72 1.62 -0.83
N LYS A 57 -11.00 1.22 0.23
CA LYS A 57 -11.00 1.93 1.51
C LYS A 57 -10.12 3.17 1.52
N LEU A 58 -9.03 3.14 0.75
CA LEU A 58 -8.14 4.29 0.57
C LEU A 58 -8.62 5.23 -0.53
N ASP A 59 -9.67 4.88 -1.27
CA ASP A 59 -10.28 5.68 -2.34
C ASP A 59 -9.28 5.98 -3.46
N VAL A 60 -8.64 4.92 -3.97
CA VAL A 60 -7.62 4.97 -5.02
C VAL A 60 -7.77 3.80 -5.98
N GLU A 61 -7.23 3.95 -7.19
CA GLU A 61 -7.14 2.84 -8.14
C GLU A 61 -6.10 1.79 -7.69
N PRO A 62 -6.33 0.49 -7.92
CA PRO A 62 -5.40 -0.58 -7.52
C PRO A 62 -3.98 -0.45 -8.08
N ASP A 63 -3.78 0.17 -9.24
CA ASP A 63 -2.45 0.33 -9.85
C ASP A 63 -1.57 1.33 -9.07
N GLU A 64 -2.17 2.21 -8.27
CA GLU A 64 -1.43 3.16 -7.42
C GLU A 64 -0.50 2.47 -6.41
N PHE A 65 -0.79 1.22 -6.03
CA PHE A 65 0.12 0.45 -5.18
C PHE A 65 1.40 0.02 -5.91
N LEU A 66 1.37 -0.10 -7.23
CA LEU A 66 2.51 -0.57 -8.03
C LEU A 66 3.18 0.54 -8.86
N ARG A 67 2.57 1.73 -8.90
CA ARG A 67 3.16 2.92 -9.54
C ARG A 67 4.48 3.26 -8.87
N ARG A 68 5.58 3.09 -9.62
CA ARG A 68 6.90 3.56 -9.18
C ARG A 68 6.94 5.08 -9.33
N ALA A 69 7.47 5.78 -8.34
CA ALA A 69 7.82 7.18 -8.52
C ALA A 69 8.70 7.27 -9.77
N ALA A 70 8.25 8.03 -10.77
CA ALA A 70 9.02 8.24 -11.99
C ALA A 70 10.44 8.62 -11.54
N LYS A 71 11.46 7.94 -12.07
CA LYS A 71 12.84 8.42 -11.91
C LYS A 71 12.78 9.85 -12.40
N ARG A 72 12.89 10.83 -11.49
CA ARG A 72 13.19 12.22 -11.86
C ARG A 72 14.32 12.07 -12.86
N GLY A 73 14.03 12.39 -14.13
CA GLY A 73 15.00 12.20 -15.19
C GLY A 73 16.31 12.78 -14.72
N ARG A 74 17.41 12.04 -14.85
CA ARG A 74 18.71 12.71 -14.88
C ARG A 74 18.57 13.69 -16.04
N ALA A 75 18.38 14.97 -15.71
CA ALA A 75 18.52 16.03 -16.67
C ALA A 75 19.89 15.84 -17.31
N LYS A 76 19.91 15.62 -18.62
CA LYS A 76 21.07 15.84 -19.45
C LYS A 76 20.69 16.91 -20.45
#